data_AF-A0A8T5RBH3-F1
#
_entry.id   AF-A0A8T5RBH3-F1
#
_cell.length_a   1.000
_cell.length_b   1.000
_cell.length_c   1.000
_cell.angle_alpha   90.00
_cell.angle_beta   90.00
_cell.angle_gamma   90.00
#
_symmetry.space_group_name_H-M   'P 1'
#
loop_
_entity.id
_entity.type
_entity.pdbx_description
1 polymer ?
#
loop_
_entity_poly.entity_id
_entity_poly.type
_entity_poly.pdbx_seq_one_letter_code
_entity_poly.pdbx_strand_id
1 'polypeptide(L)'
;MKEISLLSTPAESYFHKTIKLLLYKHLYENDGSIVKRSLEKYFGNRYADVYFKLDTGKEVVVEVQNSKISVKEIIARTKDYNGKGIFVLWILYGEGKCVASSKRPIDDKLIEISLAENYLHRMYGGRVYYVNLDIKRNKASLKTPFALHYSKPIKKKKRGLFKDRYDSYFLRDSNFTTIPSWNIMCTEFAGFKIARFYDKNIKSLLKENILNFLKIEKRERNNDKKFVREVIKSFKKKYGMYLIYNSILELYLENKIVLTQKMTTKIKKKIDL
;
A
#
# COMPACT_ATOMS: atom_id res chain seq x y z
N MET A 1 -26.66 -18.45 3.80
CA MET A 1 -26.28 -17.24 3.04
C MET A 1 -27.38 -16.22 3.30
N LYS A 2 -27.16 -15.19 4.12
CA LYS A 2 -28.23 -14.23 4.47
C LYS A 2 -28.23 -13.08 3.47
N GLU A 3 -29.38 -12.87 2.83
CA GLU A 3 -29.69 -11.73 1.97
C GLU A 3 -29.55 -10.43 2.76
N ILE A 4 -28.91 -9.42 2.18
CA ILE A 4 -28.84 -8.07 2.75
C ILE A 4 -29.64 -7.17 1.83
N SER A 5 -30.73 -6.60 2.35
CA SER A 5 -31.61 -5.72 1.57
C SER A 5 -30.91 -4.39 1.27
N LEU A 6 -31.19 -3.90 0.07
CA LEU A 6 -30.42 -2.94 -0.71
C LEU A 6 -31.07 -1.56 -0.67
N LEU A 7 -30.73 -0.73 0.32
CA LEU A 7 -31.11 0.69 0.29
C LEU A 7 -29.85 1.56 0.41
N SER A 8 -29.51 2.28 -0.68
CA SER A 8 -28.52 3.36 -0.69
C SER A 8 -29.19 4.67 -0.28
N THR A 9 -28.55 5.45 0.58
CA THR A 9 -28.96 6.83 0.88
C THR A 9 -28.21 7.81 -0.05
N PRO A 10 -28.72 9.05 -0.26
CA PRO A 10 -28.05 10.04 -1.11
C PRO A 10 -26.63 10.43 -0.64
N ALA A 11 -26.32 10.22 0.64
CA ALA A 11 -25.06 10.64 1.27
C ALA A 11 -23.91 9.61 1.13
N GLU A 12 -24.21 8.33 0.91
CA GLU A 12 -23.21 7.25 0.85
C GLU A 12 -23.33 6.45 -0.44
N SER A 13 -22.21 6.25 -1.15
CA SER A 13 -22.24 5.46 -2.38
C SER A 13 -22.51 3.98 -2.08
N TYR A 14 -23.24 3.32 -2.97
CA TYR A 14 -23.47 1.88 -2.93
C TYR A 14 -22.16 1.09 -2.74
N PHE A 15 -21.09 1.49 -3.42
CA PHE A 15 -19.77 0.85 -3.32
C PHE A 15 -19.17 0.99 -1.93
N HIS A 16 -19.22 2.18 -1.33
CA HIS A 16 -18.71 2.42 0.03
C HIS A 16 -19.43 1.54 1.04
N LYS A 17 -20.77 1.57 1.04
CA LYS A 17 -21.61 0.77 1.94
C LYS A 17 -21.32 -0.72 1.81
N THR A 18 -21.24 -1.21 0.56
CA THR A 18 -20.98 -2.62 0.27
C THR A 18 -19.61 -3.06 0.75
N ILE A 19 -18.56 -2.29 0.47
CA ILE A 19 -17.19 -2.59 0.89
C ILE A 19 -17.08 -2.60 2.42
N LYS A 20 -17.66 -1.59 3.08
CA LYS A 20 -17.71 -1.47 4.54
C LYS A 20 -18.33 -2.71 5.20
N LEU A 21 -19.51 -3.12 4.73
CA LEU A 21 -20.21 -4.31 5.22
C LEU A 21 -19.41 -5.61 5.00
N LEU A 22 -18.82 -5.76 3.82
CA LEU A 22 -18.02 -6.94 3.49
C LEU A 22 -16.74 -7.00 4.32
N LEU A 23 -16.04 -5.88 4.51
CA LEU A 23 -14.85 -5.82 5.37
C LEU A 23 -15.18 -6.16 6.83
N TYR A 24 -16.26 -5.59 7.37
CA TYR A 24 -16.74 -5.91 8.72
C TYR A 24 -16.98 -7.41 8.93
N LYS A 25 -17.50 -8.09 7.91
CA LYS A 25 -17.72 -9.53 7.92
C LYS A 25 -16.41 -10.30 7.77
N HIS A 26 -15.67 -10.06 6.69
CA HIS A 26 -14.48 -10.83 6.35
C HIS A 26 -13.36 -10.70 7.37
N LEU A 27 -13.09 -9.49 7.89
CA LEU A 27 -12.07 -9.31 8.92
C LEU A 27 -12.40 -10.10 10.18
N TYR A 28 -13.65 -10.04 10.66
CA TYR A 28 -14.07 -10.79 11.83
C TYR A 28 -13.99 -12.32 11.62
N GLU A 29 -14.38 -12.81 10.45
CA GLU A 29 -14.35 -14.24 10.15
C GLU A 29 -12.93 -14.79 9.96
N ASN A 30 -11.94 -13.94 9.65
CA ASN A 30 -10.59 -14.36 9.27
C ASN A 30 -9.48 -13.86 10.21
N ASP A 31 -9.79 -13.02 11.19
CA ASP A 31 -8.86 -12.56 12.22
C ASP A 31 -9.39 -12.96 13.60
N GLY A 32 -8.86 -14.07 14.12
CA GLY A 32 -9.24 -14.63 15.41
C GLY A 32 -8.89 -13.74 16.62
N SER A 33 -8.13 -12.67 16.43
CA SER A 33 -7.83 -11.72 17.51
C SER A 33 -8.98 -10.74 17.77
N ILE A 34 -9.98 -10.64 16.90
CA ILE A 34 -11.09 -9.68 17.05
C ILE A 34 -12.12 -10.19 18.07
N VAL A 35 -12.22 -9.52 19.21
CA VAL A 35 -13.15 -9.88 20.31
C VAL A 35 -14.41 -9.01 20.35
N LYS A 36 -14.39 -7.81 19.77
CA LYS A 36 -15.57 -6.96 19.60
C LYS A 36 -15.54 -6.26 18.24
N ARG A 37 -16.72 -6.02 17.66
CA ARG A 37 -16.86 -5.30 16.39
C ARG A 37 -18.13 -4.44 16.35
N SER A 38 -18.08 -3.37 15.57
CA SER A 38 -19.24 -2.49 15.31
C SER A 38 -19.10 -1.87 13.93
N LEU A 39 -20.24 -1.67 13.26
CA LEU A 39 -20.36 -0.85 12.06
C LEU A 39 -20.78 0.56 12.47
N GLU A 40 -20.23 1.58 11.81
CA GLU A 40 -20.64 2.98 12.02
C GLU A 40 -20.57 3.37 13.51
N LYS A 41 -19.43 3.11 14.15
CA LYS A 41 -19.27 3.43 15.58
C LYS A 41 -19.05 4.92 15.76
N TYR A 42 -19.90 5.56 16.57
CA TYR A 42 -19.77 6.97 16.91
C TYR A 42 -18.67 7.21 17.96
N PHE A 43 -17.83 8.21 17.71
CA PHE A 43 -16.74 8.64 18.59
C PHE A 43 -16.84 10.13 18.98
N GLY A 44 -18.06 10.68 19.01
CA GLY A 44 -18.35 12.05 19.43
C GLY A 44 -18.34 13.08 18.31
N ASN A 45 -17.34 13.09 17.44
CA ASN A 45 -17.29 14.03 16.30
C ASN A 45 -17.42 13.36 14.94
N ARG A 46 -17.53 12.02 14.91
CA ARG A 46 -17.62 11.24 13.67
C ARG A 46 -18.06 9.81 13.91
N TYR A 47 -18.41 9.16 12.81
CA TYR A 47 -18.69 7.74 12.71
C TYR A 47 -17.53 7.06 11.99
N ALA A 48 -16.95 6.04 12.63
CA ALA A 48 -15.99 5.16 11.98
C ALA A 48 -16.73 4.12 11.13
N ASP A 49 -16.29 3.87 9.90
CA ASP A 49 -16.93 2.91 9.01
C ASP A 49 -17.02 1.51 9.64
N VAL A 50 -15.88 1.00 10.11
CA VAL A 50 -15.80 -0.28 10.82
C VAL A 50 -14.91 -0.11 12.04
N TYR A 51 -15.33 -0.68 13.15
CA TYR A 51 -14.59 -0.70 14.39
C TYR A 51 -14.35 -2.12 14.89
N PHE A 52 -13.16 -2.37 15.43
CA PHE A 52 -12.75 -3.60 16.09
C PHE A 52 -12.07 -3.32 17.43
N LYS A 53 -12.25 -4.24 18.38
CA LYS A 53 -11.38 -4.40 19.55
C LYS A 53 -10.67 -5.74 19.45
N LEU A 54 -9.35 -5.73 19.55
CA LEU A 54 -8.52 -6.92 19.56
C LEU A 54 -8.44 -7.52 20.98
N ASP A 55 -8.12 -8.80 21.09
CA ASP A 55 -7.86 -9.54 22.34
C ASP A 55 -6.77 -8.89 23.19
N THR A 56 -5.79 -8.25 22.56
CA THR A 56 -4.76 -7.41 23.20
C THR A 56 -5.30 -6.12 23.83
N GLY A 57 -6.60 -5.83 23.69
CA GLY A 57 -7.25 -4.61 24.16
C GLY A 57 -7.14 -3.41 23.21
N LYS A 58 -6.32 -3.49 22.16
CA LYS A 58 -6.15 -2.43 21.16
C LYS A 58 -7.43 -2.22 20.35
N GLU A 59 -7.78 -0.96 20.13
CA GLU A 59 -8.92 -0.55 19.33
C GLU A 59 -8.46 -0.14 17.93
N VAL A 60 -9.19 -0.59 16.92
CA VAL A 60 -8.90 -0.35 15.51
C VAL A 60 -10.14 0.18 14.82
N VAL A 61 -9.97 1.22 13.99
CA VAL A 61 -10.97 1.63 13.01
C VAL A 61 -10.46 1.33 11.61
N VAL A 62 -11.33 0.80 10.75
CA VAL A 62 -11.07 0.67 9.32
C VAL A 62 -11.87 1.76 8.62
N GLU A 63 -11.19 2.66 7.93
CA GLU A 63 -11.79 3.73 7.12
C GLU A 63 -11.76 3.28 5.66
N VAL A 64 -12.94 3.21 5.05
CA VAL A 64 -13.11 2.85 3.65
C VAL A 64 -13.26 4.13 2.86
N GLN A 65 -12.52 4.28 1.77
CA GLN A 65 -12.69 5.44 0.91
C GLN A 65 -13.05 5.04 -0.51
N ASN A 66 -14.22 5.49 -0.96
CA ASN A 66 -14.66 5.39 -2.36
C ASN A 66 -14.56 6.73 -3.11
N SER A 67 -14.97 7.82 -2.48
CA SER A 67 -15.03 9.16 -3.10
C SER A 67 -13.71 9.92 -2.94
N LYS A 68 -13.55 11.06 -3.64
CA LYS A 68 -12.37 11.91 -3.44
C LYS A 68 -12.22 12.32 -1.97
N ILE A 69 -11.01 12.26 -1.45
CA ILE A 69 -10.66 12.70 -0.10
C ILE A 69 -9.40 13.56 -0.16
N SER A 70 -9.37 14.64 0.62
CA SER A 70 -8.18 15.48 0.71
C SER A 70 -7.15 14.89 1.67
N VAL A 71 -5.88 15.22 1.48
CA VAL A 71 -4.81 14.85 2.43
C VAL A 71 -5.08 15.46 3.82
N LYS A 72 -5.61 16.69 3.86
CA LYS A 72 -5.99 17.36 5.12
C LYS A 72 -7.03 16.54 5.89
N GLU A 73 -8.02 15.99 5.19
CA GLU A 73 -9.07 15.16 5.79
C GLU A 73 -8.51 13.83 6.31
N ILE A 74 -7.64 13.15 5.55
CA ILE A 74 -6.96 11.92 6.03
C ILE A 74 -6.17 12.20 7.32
N ILE A 75 -5.43 13.31 7.36
CA ILE A 75 -4.64 13.71 8.53
C ILE A 75 -5.56 14.01 9.72
N ALA A 76 -6.55 14.88 9.53
CA ALA A 76 -7.50 15.26 10.58
C ALA A 76 -8.24 14.04 11.10
N ARG A 77 -8.59 13.10 10.20
CA ARG A 77 -9.25 11.88 10.61
C ARG A 77 -8.37 10.99 11.45
N THR A 78 -7.18 10.69 10.93
CA THR A 78 -6.23 9.81 11.59
C THR A 78 -5.83 10.37 12.97
N LYS A 79 -5.52 11.67 13.07
CA LYS A 79 -5.13 12.31 14.33
C LYS A 79 -6.23 12.24 15.40
N ASP A 80 -7.47 12.45 15.01
CA ASP A 80 -8.59 12.42 15.96
C ASP A 80 -8.84 11.02 16.55
N TYR A 81 -8.65 9.95 15.77
CA TYR A 81 -8.66 8.58 16.31
C TYR A 81 -7.43 8.29 17.16
N ASN A 82 -6.25 8.68 16.68
CA ASN A 82 -5.00 8.46 17.41
C ASN A 82 -4.96 9.19 18.76
N GLY A 83 -5.56 10.38 18.86
CA GLY A 83 -5.74 11.11 20.12
C GLY A 83 -6.59 10.36 21.15
N LYS A 84 -7.44 9.42 20.69
CA LYS A 84 -8.22 8.51 21.54
C LYS A 84 -7.52 7.16 21.76
N GLY A 85 -6.27 7.01 21.29
CA GLY A 85 -5.51 5.76 21.36
C GLY A 85 -5.90 4.71 20.32
N ILE A 86 -6.74 5.06 19.35
CA ILE A 86 -7.29 4.14 18.36
C ILE A 86 -6.39 4.08 17.12
N PHE A 87 -6.10 2.86 16.65
CA PHE A 87 -5.30 2.61 15.44
C PHE A 87 -6.19 2.70 14.19
N VAL A 88 -5.65 3.24 13.09
CA VAL A 88 -6.41 3.44 11.84
C VAL A 88 -5.88 2.57 10.71
N LEU A 89 -6.75 1.80 10.07
CA LEU A 89 -6.49 1.08 8.82
C LEU A 89 -7.27 1.75 7.69
N TRP A 90 -6.58 2.47 6.81
CA TRP A 90 -7.16 3.04 5.60
C TRP A 90 -7.19 2.01 4.48
N ILE A 91 -8.36 1.84 3.85
CA ILE A 91 -8.54 0.99 2.68
C ILE A 91 -9.23 1.79 1.57
N LEU A 92 -8.60 1.87 0.40
CA LEU A 92 -9.15 2.55 -0.76
C LEU A 92 -9.92 1.57 -1.65
N TYR A 93 -11.04 2.01 -2.22
CA TYR A 93 -11.65 1.28 -3.33
C TYR A 93 -10.82 1.51 -4.60
N GLY A 94 -10.16 0.46 -5.10
CA GLY A 94 -9.22 0.56 -6.21
C GLY A 94 -9.87 0.95 -7.54
N GLU A 95 -11.19 0.82 -7.67
CA GLU A 95 -11.96 1.25 -8.83
C GLU A 95 -12.84 2.49 -8.52
N GLY A 96 -12.64 3.11 -7.36
CA GLY A 96 -13.39 4.28 -6.89
C GLY A 96 -12.86 5.61 -7.42
N LYS A 97 -13.53 6.70 -7.02
CA LYS A 97 -13.12 8.08 -7.35
C LYS A 97 -12.01 8.62 -6.44
N CYS A 98 -11.60 7.86 -5.42
CA CYS A 98 -10.53 8.25 -4.48
C CYS A 98 -9.11 8.05 -5.04
N VAL A 99 -8.99 7.24 -6.10
CA VAL A 99 -7.73 6.95 -6.79
C VAL A 99 -7.63 7.75 -8.08
N ALA A 100 -6.41 8.04 -8.54
CA ALA A 100 -6.22 8.76 -9.80
C ALA A 100 -6.52 7.88 -11.04
N SER A 101 -6.29 6.58 -10.92
CA SER A 101 -6.62 5.58 -11.95
C SER A 101 -6.97 4.25 -11.30
N SER A 102 -7.64 3.34 -12.02
CA SER A 102 -8.01 2.03 -11.44
C SER A 102 -6.78 1.25 -10.95
N LYS A 103 -6.93 0.56 -9.82
CA LYS A 103 -5.88 -0.22 -9.17
C LYS A 103 -6.23 -1.70 -9.18
N ARG A 104 -5.22 -2.51 -9.50
CA ARG A 104 -5.31 -3.97 -9.62
C ARG A 104 -4.07 -4.59 -8.97
N PRO A 105 -4.14 -5.85 -8.48
CA PRO A 105 -3.02 -6.54 -7.85
C PRO A 105 -1.98 -7.00 -8.88
N ILE A 106 -1.38 -6.07 -9.61
CA ILE A 106 -0.39 -6.32 -10.66
C ILE A 106 0.80 -5.34 -10.53
N ASP A 107 1.95 -5.79 -11.04
CA ASP A 107 3.09 -4.91 -11.26
C ASP A 107 2.85 -4.09 -12.53
N ASP A 108 3.01 -2.77 -12.44
CA ASP A 108 2.79 -1.87 -13.59
C ASP A 108 3.73 -0.66 -13.54
N LYS A 109 3.84 0.09 -14.64
CA LYS A 109 4.76 1.21 -14.80
C LYS A 109 4.00 2.47 -15.17
N LEU A 110 4.46 3.60 -14.63
CA LEU A 110 3.89 4.92 -14.91
C LEU A 110 2.37 4.99 -14.67
N ILE A 111 1.87 4.33 -13.63
CA ILE A 111 0.49 4.50 -13.22
C ILE A 111 0.31 5.84 -12.51
N GLU A 112 -0.89 6.38 -12.59
CA GLU A 112 -1.28 7.59 -11.88
C GLU A 112 -1.64 7.26 -10.44
N ILE A 113 -1.14 8.03 -9.48
CA ILE A 113 -1.54 7.95 -8.08
C ILE A 113 -1.97 9.34 -7.60
N SER A 114 -3.07 9.40 -6.84
CA SER A 114 -3.61 10.63 -6.30
C SER A 114 -2.71 11.20 -5.19
N LEU A 115 -2.97 12.45 -4.81
CA LEU A 115 -2.31 13.05 -3.63
C LEU A 115 -2.59 12.25 -2.35
N ALA A 116 -3.82 11.74 -2.19
CA ALA A 116 -4.22 10.91 -1.07
C ALA A 116 -3.46 9.57 -1.06
N GLU A 117 -3.37 8.89 -2.21
CA GLU A 117 -2.59 7.66 -2.36
C GLU A 117 -1.11 7.89 -2.02
N ASN A 118 -0.51 8.95 -2.57
CA ASN A 118 0.88 9.29 -2.29
C ASN A 118 1.12 9.66 -0.82
N TYR A 119 0.13 10.24 -0.13
CA TYR A 119 0.20 10.49 1.31
C TYR A 119 0.13 9.19 2.12
N LEU A 120 -0.88 8.36 1.87
CA LEU A 120 -1.06 7.07 2.54
C LEU A 120 0.15 6.16 2.30
N HIS A 121 0.72 6.18 1.10
CA HIS A 121 1.94 5.47 0.76
C HIS A 121 3.09 5.77 1.73
N ARG A 122 3.27 7.05 2.10
CA ARG A 122 4.29 7.44 3.09
C ARG A 122 3.88 7.05 4.50
N MET A 123 2.61 7.27 4.86
CA MET A 123 2.06 6.94 6.17
C MET A 123 2.16 5.44 6.50
N TYR A 124 2.05 4.55 5.52
CA TYR A 124 2.16 3.10 5.68
C TYR A 124 3.54 2.54 5.27
N GLY A 125 4.58 3.38 5.26
CA GLY A 125 5.96 2.93 5.04
C GLY A 125 6.19 2.28 3.67
N GLY A 126 5.58 2.84 2.62
CA GLY A 126 5.74 2.41 1.24
C GLY A 126 4.55 1.63 0.66
N ARG A 127 3.37 1.67 1.29
CA ARG A 127 2.21 0.82 0.94
C ARG A 127 0.93 1.60 0.85
N VAL A 128 0.02 1.17 -0.02
CA VAL A 128 -1.39 1.59 0.04
C VAL A 128 -2.24 0.34 -0.09
N TYR A 129 -3.25 0.22 0.79
CA TYR A 129 -4.17 -0.90 0.83
C TYR A 129 -5.41 -0.61 -0.01
N TYR A 130 -5.75 -1.59 -0.84
CA TYR A 130 -6.89 -1.51 -1.74
C TYR A 130 -7.77 -2.75 -1.60
N VAL A 131 -9.04 -2.56 -1.92
CA VAL A 131 -9.98 -3.63 -2.21
C VAL A 131 -10.73 -3.30 -3.50
N ASN A 132 -11.18 -4.35 -4.19
CA ASN A 132 -12.08 -4.24 -5.33
C ASN A 132 -13.27 -5.18 -5.11
N LEU A 133 -14.38 -4.94 -5.79
CA LEU A 133 -15.54 -5.83 -5.76
C LEU A 133 -15.54 -6.76 -6.98
N ASP A 134 -16.15 -7.93 -6.83
CA ASP A 134 -16.63 -8.76 -7.93
C ASP A 134 -18.16 -8.70 -7.90
N ILE A 135 -18.76 -8.20 -8.99
CA ILE A 135 -20.22 -8.03 -9.10
C ILE A 135 -20.72 -8.98 -10.17
N LYS A 136 -21.44 -10.01 -9.74
CA LYS A 136 -22.03 -11.03 -10.63
C LYS A 136 -23.49 -11.24 -10.27
N ARG A 137 -24.39 -11.18 -11.26
CA ARG A 137 -25.83 -11.46 -11.10
C ARG A 137 -26.44 -10.76 -9.87
N ASN A 138 -26.19 -9.45 -9.74
CA ASN A 138 -26.63 -8.60 -8.62
C ASN A 138 -26.10 -8.99 -7.22
N LYS A 139 -25.08 -9.84 -7.13
CA LYS A 139 -24.36 -10.12 -5.88
C LYS A 139 -22.98 -9.50 -5.94
N ALA A 140 -22.64 -8.74 -4.90
CA ALA A 140 -21.29 -8.20 -4.71
C ALA A 140 -20.52 -9.08 -3.73
N SER A 141 -19.29 -9.43 -4.08
CA SER A 141 -18.31 -10.04 -3.19
C SER A 141 -17.04 -9.23 -3.16
N LEU A 142 -16.29 -9.34 -2.07
CA LEU A 142 -15.03 -8.64 -1.88
C LEU A 142 -13.92 -9.48 -2.53
N LYS A 143 -13.15 -8.89 -3.45
CA LYS A 143 -11.88 -9.49 -3.88
C LYS A 143 -10.88 -9.36 -2.72
N THR A 144 -9.93 -10.29 -2.65
CA THR A 144 -8.87 -10.27 -1.64
C THR A 144 -8.20 -8.89 -1.61
N PRO A 145 -8.06 -8.25 -0.43
CA PRO A 145 -7.33 -7.02 -0.29
C PRO A 145 -5.90 -7.18 -0.83
N PHE A 146 -5.36 -6.10 -1.36
CA PHE A 146 -4.02 -6.08 -1.88
C PHE A 146 -3.30 -4.81 -1.48
N ALA A 147 -1.97 -4.92 -1.38
CA ALA A 147 -1.10 -3.79 -1.15
C ALA A 147 -0.33 -3.48 -2.43
N LEU A 148 -0.36 -2.22 -2.85
CA LEU A 148 0.55 -1.70 -3.86
C LEU A 148 1.62 -0.84 -3.20
N HIS A 149 2.84 -1.02 -3.69
CA HIS A 149 4.00 -0.20 -3.32
C HIS A 149 4.36 0.67 -4.50
N TYR A 150 4.74 1.91 -4.23
CA TYR A 150 5.03 2.89 -5.27
C TYR A 150 6.47 3.33 -5.26
N SER A 151 7.11 3.22 -6.42
CA SER A 151 8.46 3.72 -6.64
C SER A 151 8.48 4.80 -7.71
N LYS A 152 9.47 5.69 -7.63
CA LYS A 152 9.66 6.74 -8.64
C LYS A 152 9.97 6.07 -9.98
N PRO A 153 9.40 6.55 -11.10
CA PRO A 153 9.84 6.06 -12.40
C PRO A 153 11.29 6.45 -12.63
N ILE A 154 12.01 5.62 -13.40
CA ILE A 154 13.43 5.88 -13.68
C ILE A 154 13.64 7.21 -14.41
N LYS A 155 12.69 7.63 -15.26
CA LYS A 155 12.75 8.90 -16.01
C LYS A 155 12.33 10.08 -15.12
N LYS A 156 13.27 10.98 -14.77
CA LYS A 156 13.02 12.12 -13.85
C LYS A 156 11.94 13.09 -14.28
N LYS A 157 11.81 13.36 -15.59
CA LYS A 157 10.70 14.17 -16.14
C LYS A 157 9.31 13.63 -15.83
N LYS A 158 9.20 12.36 -15.41
CA LYS A 158 7.95 11.70 -15.00
C LYS A 158 7.76 11.63 -13.49
N ARG A 159 8.65 12.21 -12.67
CA ARG A 159 8.59 12.10 -11.20
C ARG A 159 7.76 13.21 -10.53
N GLY A 160 7.52 14.32 -11.24
CA GLY A 160 6.81 15.49 -10.75
C GLY A 160 5.32 15.29 -10.49
N LEU A 161 4.69 16.35 -9.99
CA LEU A 161 3.24 16.44 -9.88
C LEU A 161 2.66 16.87 -11.23
N PHE A 162 1.70 16.12 -11.71
CA PHE A 162 0.93 16.42 -12.92
C PHE A 162 -0.44 16.96 -12.51
N LYS A 163 -1.02 17.79 -13.38
CA LYS A 163 -2.34 18.36 -13.20
C LYS A 163 -3.16 18.09 -14.45
N ASP A 164 -4.41 17.73 -14.26
CA ASP A 164 -5.45 17.88 -15.29
C ASP A 164 -6.34 19.09 -14.91
N ARG A 165 -7.50 19.24 -15.55
CA ARG A 165 -8.39 20.41 -15.30
C ARG A 165 -8.88 20.50 -13.85
N TYR A 166 -9.02 19.40 -13.13
CA TYR A 166 -9.67 19.37 -11.81
C TYR A 166 -8.90 18.58 -10.74
N ASP A 167 -7.87 17.82 -11.13
CA ASP A 167 -7.14 16.92 -10.27
C ASP A 167 -5.62 17.06 -10.41
N SER A 168 -4.92 16.51 -9.42
CA SER A 168 -3.46 16.44 -9.40
C SER A 168 -3.02 15.03 -9.02
N TYR A 169 -2.03 14.51 -9.74
CA TYR A 169 -1.55 13.14 -9.59
C TYR A 169 -0.04 13.03 -9.80
N PHE A 170 0.54 11.92 -9.35
CA PHE A 170 1.91 11.55 -9.63
C PHE A 170 1.96 10.33 -10.53
N LEU A 171 2.99 10.23 -11.38
CA LEU A 171 3.29 8.97 -12.06
C LEU A 171 4.27 8.14 -11.24
N ARG A 172 3.95 6.85 -11.05
CA ARG A 172 4.74 5.89 -10.26
C ARG A 172 4.80 4.52 -10.93
N ASP A 173 5.87 3.80 -10.65
CA ASP A 173 5.91 2.36 -10.88
C ASP A 173 5.21 1.68 -9.70
N SER A 174 4.29 0.77 -9.99
CA SER A 174 3.54 -0.01 -9.01
C SER A 174 4.14 -1.41 -8.87
N ASN A 175 4.22 -1.88 -7.64
CA ASN A 175 4.66 -3.23 -7.32
C ASN A 175 3.64 -3.88 -6.39
N PHE A 176 3.13 -5.04 -6.78
CA PHE A 176 2.14 -5.78 -6.01
C PHE A 176 2.80 -6.69 -4.98
N THR A 177 2.26 -6.70 -3.76
CA THR A 177 2.55 -7.71 -2.74
C THR A 177 1.25 -8.34 -2.25
N THR A 178 1.27 -9.67 -2.10
CA THR A 178 0.17 -10.41 -1.50
C THR A 178 0.04 -10.09 -0.01
N ILE A 179 -1.19 -10.09 0.47
CA ILE A 179 -1.51 -10.06 1.89
C ILE A 179 -1.74 -11.53 2.30
N PRO A 180 -0.79 -12.17 3.01
CA PRO A 180 -0.88 -13.58 3.37
C PRO A 180 -2.02 -13.90 4.36
N SER A 181 -2.46 -12.92 5.15
CA SER A 181 -3.53 -13.10 6.14
C SER A 181 -4.33 -11.82 6.35
N TRP A 182 -5.60 -11.97 6.73
CA TRP A 182 -6.47 -10.86 7.11
C TRP A 182 -6.17 -10.27 8.49
N ASN A 183 -5.28 -10.92 9.25
CA ASN A 183 -4.91 -10.48 10.59
C ASN A 183 -4.43 -9.02 10.60
N ILE A 184 -4.92 -8.28 11.60
CA ILE A 184 -4.61 -6.88 11.81
C ILE A 184 -3.40 -6.75 12.73
N MET A 185 -2.45 -5.93 12.32
CA MET A 185 -1.29 -5.56 13.11
C MET A 185 -1.33 -4.06 13.41
N CYS A 186 -1.34 -3.73 14.71
CA CYS A 186 -1.26 -2.36 15.20
C CYS A 186 0.20 -1.95 15.39
N THR A 187 0.60 -0.81 14.81
CA THR A 187 1.97 -0.29 14.89
C THR A 187 1.99 1.23 14.94
N GLU A 188 3.06 1.79 15.50
CA GLU A 188 3.32 3.22 15.44
C GLU A 188 4.36 3.50 14.36
N PHE A 189 4.01 4.35 13.40
CA PHE A 189 4.91 4.71 12.31
C PHE A 189 4.74 6.18 11.92
N ALA A 190 5.85 6.88 11.75
CA ALA A 190 5.89 8.31 11.43
C ALA A 190 5.00 9.17 12.35
N GLY A 191 4.90 8.82 13.63
CA GLY A 191 4.09 9.52 14.62
C GLY A 191 2.58 9.22 14.58
N PHE A 192 2.16 8.19 13.84
CA PHE A 192 0.76 7.75 13.77
C PHE A 192 0.56 6.35 14.31
N LYS A 193 -0.54 6.13 15.03
CA LYS A 193 -1.05 4.80 15.39
C LYS A 193 -1.84 4.25 14.22
N ILE A 194 -1.23 3.34 13.47
CA ILE A 194 -1.82 2.74 12.27
C ILE A 194 -2.03 1.24 12.44
N ALA A 195 -3.13 0.75 11.89
CA ALA A 195 -3.39 -0.67 11.72
C ALA A 195 -3.07 -1.05 10.27
N ARG A 196 -2.44 -2.21 10.08
CA ARG A 196 -2.08 -2.73 8.76
C ARG A 196 -2.25 -4.25 8.72
N PHE A 197 -2.31 -4.81 7.52
CA PHE A 197 -2.24 -6.26 7.37
C PHE A 197 -0.83 -6.78 7.62
N TYR A 198 -0.70 -8.05 7.99
CA TYR A 198 0.59 -8.74 7.96
C TYR A 198 1.00 -8.92 6.51
N ASP A 199 1.95 -8.11 6.04
CA ASP A 199 2.54 -8.17 4.71
C ASP A 199 4.07 -7.94 4.78
N LYS A 200 4.76 -8.28 3.68
CA LYS A 200 6.18 -7.96 3.52
C LYS A 200 6.36 -6.65 2.76
N ASN A 201 7.31 -5.83 3.21
CA ASN A 201 7.69 -4.63 2.47
C ASN A 201 8.39 -5.04 1.17
N ILE A 202 7.99 -4.45 0.04
CA ILE A 202 8.55 -4.82 -1.28
C ILE A 202 10.07 -4.64 -1.33
N LYS A 203 10.61 -3.63 -0.63
CA LYS A 203 12.03 -3.32 -0.61
C LYS A 203 12.81 -4.36 0.20
N SER A 204 12.28 -4.77 1.34
CA SER A 204 12.87 -5.87 2.14
C SER A 204 12.93 -7.14 1.30
N LEU A 205 11.81 -7.50 0.65
CA LEU A 205 11.73 -8.67 -0.21
C LEU A 205 12.73 -8.60 -1.37
N LEU A 206 12.88 -7.44 -2.01
CA LEU A 206 13.86 -7.26 -3.07
C LEU A 206 15.29 -7.40 -2.56
N LYS A 207 15.63 -6.80 -1.41
CA LYS A 207 16.96 -6.92 -0.80
C LYS A 207 17.30 -8.36 -0.49
N GLU A 208 16.39 -9.11 0.13
CA GLU A 208 16.51 -10.56 0.38
C GLU A 208 16.77 -11.32 -0.94
N ASN A 209 16.00 -11.04 -1.99
CA ASN A 209 16.14 -11.69 -3.29
C ASN A 209 17.49 -11.37 -3.96
N ILE A 210 17.99 -10.14 -3.87
CA ILE A 210 19.31 -9.77 -4.39
C ILE A 210 20.42 -10.51 -3.65
N LEU A 211 20.32 -10.62 -2.32
CA LEU A 211 21.31 -11.35 -1.53
C LEU A 211 21.29 -12.86 -1.82
N ASN A 212 20.12 -13.45 -2.00
CA ASN A 212 20.00 -14.85 -2.39
C ASN A 212 20.53 -15.09 -3.81
N PHE A 213 20.26 -14.18 -4.75
CA PHE A 213 20.82 -14.22 -6.09
C PHE A 213 22.36 -14.22 -6.07
N LEU A 214 22.97 -13.39 -5.22
CA LEU A 214 24.43 -13.36 -5.02
C LEU A 214 25.02 -14.66 -4.50
N LYS A 215 24.32 -15.36 -3.60
CA LYS A 215 24.78 -16.64 -3.05
C LYS A 215 24.80 -17.75 -4.10
N ILE A 216 23.81 -17.75 -5.00
CA ILE A 216 23.66 -18.79 -6.04
C ILE A 216 24.68 -18.61 -7.16
N GLU A 217 24.88 -17.39 -7.63
CA GLU A 217 25.72 -17.07 -8.81
C GLU A 217 27.25 -17.24 -8.60
N LYS A 218 27.71 -17.87 -7.50
CA LYS A 218 29.14 -18.09 -7.15
C LYS A 218 30.05 -16.96 -7.65
N ARG A 219 29.88 -15.77 -7.07
CA ARG A 219 30.52 -14.52 -7.53
C ARG A 219 32.05 -14.67 -7.70
N GLU A 220 32.52 -14.65 -8.95
CA GLU A 220 33.87 -14.16 -9.23
C GLU A 220 33.91 -12.67 -8.86
N ARG A 221 34.81 -12.31 -7.93
CA ARG A 221 34.79 -11.03 -7.20
C ARG A 221 34.88 -9.77 -8.07
N ASN A 222 35.17 -9.87 -9.37
CA ASN A 222 35.72 -8.76 -10.15
C ASN A 222 34.82 -8.09 -11.20
N ASN A 223 33.51 -8.38 -11.29
CA ASN A 223 32.66 -7.73 -12.30
C ASN A 223 31.33 -7.17 -11.78
N ASP A 224 31.42 -6.03 -11.08
CA ASP A 224 30.26 -5.26 -10.62
C ASP A 224 29.26 -4.92 -11.74
N LYS A 225 29.77 -4.63 -12.94
CA LYS A 225 28.91 -4.26 -14.09
C LYS A 225 28.06 -5.44 -14.53
N LYS A 226 28.65 -6.65 -14.58
CA LYS A 226 27.94 -7.91 -14.86
C LYS A 226 26.91 -8.16 -13.76
N PHE A 227 27.31 -8.09 -12.49
CA PHE A 227 26.40 -8.27 -11.35
C PHE A 227 25.16 -7.37 -11.43
N VAL A 228 25.35 -6.06 -11.54
CA VAL A 228 24.23 -5.10 -11.61
C VAL A 228 23.33 -5.38 -12.81
N ARG A 229 23.91 -5.76 -13.96
CA ARG A 229 23.15 -6.10 -15.17
C ARG A 229 22.29 -7.34 -14.96
N GLU A 230 22.83 -8.39 -14.36
CA GLU A 230 22.09 -9.64 -14.11
C GLU A 230 20.98 -9.43 -13.07
N VAL A 231 21.26 -8.70 -11.99
CA VAL A 231 20.21 -8.31 -11.02
C VAL A 231 19.08 -7.55 -11.70
N ILE A 232 19.40 -6.58 -12.56
CA ILE A 232 18.39 -5.86 -13.34
C ILE A 232 17.62 -6.82 -14.24
N LYS A 233 18.30 -7.70 -14.97
CA LYS A 233 17.67 -8.66 -15.89
C LYS A 233 16.66 -9.56 -15.14
N SER A 234 17.05 -10.06 -13.97
CA SER A 234 16.24 -10.95 -13.13
C SER A 234 15.03 -10.24 -12.50
N PHE A 235 15.19 -8.98 -12.06
CA PHE A 235 14.19 -8.34 -11.20
C PHE A 235 13.42 -7.18 -11.86
N LYS A 236 13.84 -6.64 -13.02
CA LYS A 236 13.24 -5.42 -13.62
C LYS A 236 11.75 -5.52 -13.89
N LYS A 237 11.27 -6.70 -14.30
CA LYS A 237 9.86 -6.90 -14.69
C LYS A 237 8.94 -6.63 -13.51
N LYS A 238 9.26 -7.24 -12.36
CA LYS A 238 8.52 -7.08 -11.11
C LYS A 238 8.79 -5.71 -10.47
N TYR A 239 10.04 -5.41 -10.15
CA TYR A 239 10.37 -4.32 -9.23
C TYR A 239 10.55 -2.95 -9.92
N GLY A 240 10.83 -2.92 -11.21
CA GLY A 240 11.23 -1.69 -11.90
C GLY A 240 12.67 -1.26 -11.57
N MET A 241 13.24 -0.44 -12.44
CA MET A 241 14.67 -0.09 -12.39
C MET A 241 15.03 0.75 -11.16
N TYR A 242 14.18 1.70 -10.79
CA TYR A 242 14.47 2.62 -9.69
C TYR A 242 14.61 1.88 -8.36
N LEU A 243 13.63 1.00 -8.06
CA LEU A 243 13.63 0.24 -6.81
C LEU A 243 14.82 -0.72 -6.73
N ILE A 244 15.22 -1.33 -7.85
CA ILE A 244 16.43 -2.17 -7.95
C ILE A 244 17.68 -1.36 -7.64
N TYR A 245 17.90 -0.26 -8.35
CA TYR A 245 19.08 0.58 -8.12
C TYR A 245 19.15 1.10 -6.68
N ASN A 246 18.02 1.54 -6.14
CA ASN A 246 17.92 1.99 -4.75
C ASN A 246 18.29 0.85 -3.78
N SER A 247 17.74 -0.35 -3.98
CA SER A 247 18.01 -1.50 -3.11
C SER A 247 19.46 -1.98 -3.18
N ILE A 248 20.09 -1.93 -4.36
CA ILE A 248 21.52 -2.22 -4.50
C ILE A 248 22.35 -1.20 -3.71
N LEU A 249 22.05 0.09 -3.81
CA LEU A 249 22.76 1.11 -3.05
C LEU A 249 22.59 0.95 -1.55
N GLU A 250 21.39 0.64 -1.07
CA GLU A 250 21.17 0.39 0.35
C GLU A 250 21.93 -0.84 0.84
N LEU A 251 21.91 -1.94 0.10
CA LEU A 251 22.70 -3.13 0.46
C LEU A 251 24.20 -2.84 0.51
N TYR A 252 24.69 -1.95 -0.37
CA TYR A 252 26.08 -1.48 -0.32
C TYR A 252 26.35 -0.65 0.93
N LEU A 253 25.48 0.31 1.26
CA LEU A 253 25.60 1.14 2.47
C LEU A 253 25.47 0.32 3.77
N GLU A 254 24.70 -0.77 3.74
CA GLU A 254 24.53 -1.74 4.83
C GLU A 254 25.70 -2.75 4.91
N ASN A 255 26.75 -2.60 4.08
CA ASN A 255 27.89 -3.51 3.96
C ASN A 255 27.50 -4.97 3.66
N LYS A 256 26.33 -5.19 3.03
CA LYS A 256 25.85 -6.53 2.64
C LYS A 256 26.35 -6.96 1.27
N ILE A 257 26.78 -6.01 0.44
CA ILE A 257 27.41 -6.26 -0.85
C ILE A 257 28.62 -5.34 -1.04
N VAL A 258 29.64 -5.84 -1.73
CA VAL A 258 30.81 -5.04 -2.12
C VAL A 258 30.64 -4.54 -3.55
N LEU A 259 30.83 -3.23 -3.77
CA LEU A 259 30.85 -2.59 -5.08
C LEU A 259 31.96 -1.52 -5.12
N THR A 260 32.56 -1.35 -6.29
CA THR A 260 33.52 -0.26 -6.57
C THR A 260 32.85 1.10 -6.51
N GLN A 261 33.61 2.12 -6.09
CA GLN A 261 33.13 3.51 -6.03
C GLN A 261 32.64 4.03 -7.39
N LYS A 262 33.26 3.57 -8.48
CA LYS A 262 32.83 3.87 -9.85
C LYS A 262 31.41 3.34 -10.11
N MET A 263 31.10 2.11 -9.67
CA MET A 263 29.77 1.54 -9.85
C MET A 263 28.73 2.24 -8.98
N THR A 264 29.04 2.49 -7.71
CA THR A 264 28.10 3.16 -6.80
C THR A 264 27.75 4.57 -7.28
N THR A 265 28.75 5.33 -7.75
CA THR A 265 28.54 6.65 -8.37
C THR A 265 27.64 6.57 -9.60
N LYS A 266 27.82 5.54 -10.45
CA LYS A 266 26.98 5.32 -11.62
C LYS A 266 25.53 5.02 -11.23
N ILE A 267 25.31 4.20 -10.20
CA ILE A 267 23.97 3.88 -9.71
C ILE A 267 23.31 5.11 -9.08
N LYS A 268 24.04 5.88 -8.24
CA LYS A 268 23.57 7.15 -7.67
C LYS A 268 23.10 8.10 -8.78
N LYS A 269 23.93 8.29 -9.81
CA LYS A 269 23.52 9.04 -11.00
C LYS A 269 22.22 8.51 -11.58
N LYS A 270 22.00 7.20 -11.72
CA LYS A 270 20.72 6.67 -12.27
C LYS A 270 19.47 6.95 -11.42
N ILE A 271 19.61 7.10 -10.11
CA ILE A 271 18.48 7.43 -9.22
C ILE A 271 18.31 8.95 -9.00
N ASP A 272 19.37 9.74 -9.16
CA ASP A 272 19.38 11.21 -9.02
C ASP A 272 19.16 11.96 -10.36
N LEU A 273 19.51 11.32 -11.49
CA LEU A 273 19.09 11.66 -12.85
C LEU A 273 17.60 11.47 -13.05
#